data_AF-A0A101EKD7-F1
#
_entry.id   AF-A0A101EKD7-F1
#
_cell.length_a   1.000
_cell.length_b   1.000
_cell.length_c   1.000
_cell.angle_alpha   90.00
_cell.angle_beta   90.00
_cell.angle_gamma   90.00
#
_symmetry.space_group_name_H-M   'P 1'
#
loop_
_entity.id
_entity.type
_entity.pdbx_description
1 polymer ?
#
loop_
_entity_poly.entity_id
_entity_poly.type
_entity_poly.pdbx_seq_one_letter_code
_entity_poly.pdbx_strand_id
1 'polypeptide(L)'
;MLVQDKVLWKIKSLSREVLGRVGSDNYRQKLVFDLLNAVKANDQDRFLWILLRALNAHSKDNPKAKELASVLMEVFPSSEAEFEKVAYSIILGIMAGGED
;
A
#
# COMPACT_ATOMS: atom_id res chain seq x y z
N MET A 1 -10.12 -15.65 2.38
CA MET A 1 -11.33 -14.80 2.22
C MET A 1 -11.18 -14.04 0.93
N LEU A 2 -12.19 -13.99 0.07
CA LEU A 2 -12.13 -13.16 -1.15
C LEU A 2 -12.26 -11.68 -0.76
N VAL A 3 -11.32 -10.86 -1.19
CA VAL A 3 -11.35 -9.41 -0.97
C VAL A 3 -12.30 -8.81 -2.01
N GLN A 4 -13.28 -8.04 -1.53
CA GLN A 4 -14.27 -7.41 -2.41
C GLN A 4 -13.66 -6.23 -3.18
N ASP A 5 -14.10 -6.01 -4.42
CA ASP A 5 -13.60 -4.92 -5.28
C ASP A 5 -13.71 -3.54 -4.64
N LYS A 6 -14.78 -3.31 -3.86
CA LYS A 6 -14.97 -2.06 -3.12
C LYS A 6 -13.85 -1.82 -2.09
N VAL A 7 -13.35 -2.89 -1.47
CA VAL A 7 -12.22 -2.82 -0.54
C VAL A 7 -10.93 -2.50 -1.29
N LEU A 8 -10.68 -3.16 -2.42
CA LEU A 8 -9.52 -2.87 -3.28
C LEU A 8 -9.50 -1.41 -3.75
N TRP A 9 -10.66 -0.89 -4.18
CA TRP A 9 -10.79 0.51 -4.58
C TRP A 9 -10.53 1.48 -3.42
N LYS A 10 -11.05 1.16 -2.23
CA LYS A 10 -10.79 1.95 -1.01
C LYS A 10 -9.30 1.97 -0.66
N ILE A 11 -8.64 0.82 -0.71
CA ILE A 11 -7.19 0.68 -0.46
C ILE A 11 -6.40 1.52 -1.47
N LYS A 12 -6.73 1.43 -2.77
CA LYS A 12 -6.08 2.22 -3.82
C LYS A 12 -6.21 3.72 -3.56
N SER A 13 -7.44 4.17 -3.28
CA SER A 13 -7.74 5.59 -3.02
C SER A 13 -6.96 6.13 -1.82
N LEU A 14 -7.00 5.41 -0.69
CA LEU A 14 -6.27 5.78 0.51
C LEU A 14 -4.74 5.76 0.31
N SER A 15 -4.22 4.77 -0.42
CA SER A 15 -2.78 4.70 -0.72
C SER A 15 -2.32 5.89 -1.56
N ARG A 16 -3.14 6.33 -2.52
CA ARG A 16 -2.91 7.56 -3.30
C ARG A 16 -2.87 8.79 -2.40
N GLU A 17 -3.86 8.96 -1.55
CA GLU A 17 -3.98 10.13 -0.68
C GLU A 17 -2.84 10.20 0.35
N VAL A 18 -2.47 9.05 0.92
CA VAL A 18 -1.50 8.99 2.03
C VAL A 18 -0.05 8.94 1.56
N LEU A 19 0.23 8.22 0.47
CA LEU A 19 1.58 7.93 0.00
C LEU A 19 1.87 8.41 -1.42
N GLY A 20 0.87 8.93 -2.13
CA GLY A 20 1.04 9.36 -3.52
C GLY A 20 2.01 10.54 -3.72
N ARG A 21 2.18 11.36 -2.69
CA ARG A 21 3.09 12.52 -2.69
C ARG A 21 4.11 12.46 -1.54
N VAL A 22 4.46 11.25 -1.12
CA VAL A 22 5.36 11.03 0.01
C VAL A 22 6.83 11.29 -0.36
N GLY A 23 7.52 12.07 0.47
CA GLY A 23 8.94 12.35 0.27
C GLY A 23 9.24 12.99 -1.08
N SER A 24 10.38 12.64 -1.67
CA SER A 24 10.74 13.01 -3.05
C SER A 24 10.25 11.97 -4.05
N ASP A 25 10.20 12.33 -5.34
CA ASP A 25 9.85 11.38 -6.40
C ASP A 25 10.78 10.15 -6.40
N ASN A 26 12.07 10.35 -6.16
CA ASN A 26 13.04 9.26 -6.02
C ASN A 26 12.73 8.35 -4.82
N TYR A 27 12.31 8.92 -3.69
CA TYR A 27 11.86 8.11 -2.55
C TYR A 27 10.63 7.28 -2.91
N ARG A 28 9.61 7.90 -3.53
CA ARG A 28 8.39 7.22 -3.96
C ARG A 28 8.68 6.09 -4.96
N GLN A 29 9.56 6.32 -5.94
CA GLN A 29 9.98 5.30 -6.90
C GLN A 29 10.67 4.12 -6.21
N LYS A 30 11.58 4.38 -5.26
CA LYS A 30 12.22 3.31 -4.47
C LYS A 30 11.22 2.53 -3.63
N LEU A 31 10.28 3.21 -2.99
CA LEU A 31 9.20 2.57 -2.23
C LEU A 31 8.38 1.63 -3.12
N VAL A 32 7.95 2.09 -4.29
CA VAL A 32 7.21 1.27 -5.27
C VAL A 32 8.05 0.06 -5.72
N PHE A 33 9.33 0.27 -6.02
CA PHE A 33 10.25 -0.80 -6.42
C PHE A 33 10.40 -1.87 -5.33
N ASP A 34 10.59 -1.46 -4.08
CA ASP A 34 10.74 -2.39 -2.95
C ASP A 34 9.46 -3.20 -2.70
N LEU A 35 8.30 -2.56 -2.83
CA LEU A 35 7.00 -3.24 -2.73
C LEU A 35 6.79 -4.26 -3.86
N LEU A 36 7.10 -3.89 -5.11
CA LEU A 36 7.02 -4.80 -6.26
C LEU A 36 7.94 -6.01 -6.10
N ASN A 37 9.15 -5.82 -5.56
CA ASN A 37 10.06 -6.94 -5.29
C ASN A 37 9.52 -7.87 -4.20
N ALA A 38 8.85 -7.35 -3.17
CA ALA A 38 8.21 -8.19 -2.16
C ALA A 38 7.03 -8.99 -2.75
N VAL A 39 6.23 -8.39 -3.63
CA VAL A 39 5.16 -9.10 -4.36
C VAL A 39 5.74 -10.21 -5.23
N LYS A 40 6.79 -9.92 -6.02
CA LYS A 40 7.45 -10.91 -6.89
C LYS A 40 8.02 -12.11 -6.12
N ALA A 41 8.45 -11.89 -4.88
CA ALA A 41 8.95 -12.94 -3.99
C ALA A 41 7.84 -13.67 -3.21
N ASN A 42 6.57 -13.28 -3.39
CA ASN A 42 5.43 -13.69 -2.56
C ASN A 42 5.71 -13.52 -1.04
N ASP A 43 6.45 -12.46 -0.69
CA ASP A 43 6.89 -12.16 0.68
C ASP A 43 5.96 -11.12 1.31
N GLN A 44 4.84 -11.62 1.82
CA GLN A 44 3.77 -10.80 2.40
C GLN A 44 4.24 -10.02 3.65
N ASP A 45 5.07 -10.64 4.49
CA ASP A 45 5.57 -10.02 5.72
C ASP A 45 6.49 -8.85 5.39
N ARG A 46 7.42 -9.04 4.44
CA ARG A 46 8.28 -7.95 3.96
C ARG A 46 7.47 -6.84 3.33
N PHE A 47 6.47 -7.18 2.51
CA PHE A 47 5.58 -6.18 1.91
C PHE A 47 4.91 -5.31 2.97
N LEU A 48 4.27 -5.94 3.97
CA LEU A 48 3.56 -5.23 5.03
C LEU A 48 4.53 -4.40 5.88
N TRP A 49 5.71 -4.93 6.18
CA TRP A 49 6.73 -4.20 6.93
C TRP A 49 7.22 -2.94 6.20
N ILE A 50 7.50 -3.02 4.88
CA ILE A 50 7.88 -1.86 4.06
C ILE A 50 6.78 -0.79 4.13
N LEU A 51 5.53 -1.22 3.94
CA LEU A 51 4.37 -0.32 3.93
C LEU A 51 4.16 0.38 5.28
N LEU A 52 4.17 -0.37 6.37
CA LEU A 52 4.02 0.18 7.72
C LEU A 52 5.16 1.12 8.09
N ARG A 53 6.40 0.82 7.66
CA ARG A 53 7.54 1.73 7.83
C ARG A 53 7.31 3.05 7.10
N ALA A 54 6.84 3.02 5.86
CA ALA A 54 6.53 4.23 5.10
C ALA A 54 5.41 5.05 5.76
N LEU A 55 4.33 4.40 6.20
CA LEU A 55 3.22 5.05 6.90
C LEU A 55 3.66 5.72 8.21
N ASN A 56 4.47 5.02 9.01
CA ASN A 56 4.99 5.56 10.27
C ASN A 56 5.96 6.74 10.06
N ALA A 57 6.77 6.70 9.01
CA ALA A 57 7.76 7.74 8.75
C ALA A 57 7.12 9.04 8.23
N HIS A 58 6.02 8.95 7.47
CA HIS A 58 5.51 10.10 6.71
C HIS A 58 4.07 10.50 7.02
N SER A 59 3.31 9.65 7.71
CA SER A 59 1.86 9.83 7.84
C SER A 59 1.33 9.44 9.21
N LYS A 60 2.19 9.40 10.25
CA LYS A 60 1.85 8.93 11.60
C LYS A 60 0.60 9.60 12.20
N ASP A 61 0.47 10.91 12.02
CA ASP A 61 -0.65 11.69 12.55
C ASP A 61 -1.78 11.93 11.53
N ASN A 62 -1.64 11.38 10.31
CA ASN A 62 -2.64 11.51 9.26
C ASN A 62 -3.83 10.56 9.55
N PRO A 63 -5.07 11.09 9.72
CA PRO A 63 -6.26 10.26 9.92
C PRO A 63 -6.49 9.23 8.82
N LYS A 64 -6.13 9.56 7.58
CA LYS A 64 -6.23 8.66 6.41
C LYS A 64 -5.21 7.54 6.44
N ALA A 65 -4.04 7.76 7.04
CA ALA A 65 -3.08 6.69 7.27
C ALA A 65 -3.58 5.70 8.31
N LYS A 66 -4.26 6.19 9.36
CA LYS A 66 -4.94 5.33 10.35
C LYS A 66 -6.08 4.55 9.71
N GLU A 67 -6.87 5.19 8.84
CA GLU A 67 -7.93 4.52 8.07
C GLU A 67 -7.34 3.43 7.15
N LEU A 68 -6.27 3.74 6.41
CA LEU A 68 -5.57 2.77 5.57
C LEU A 68 -5.05 1.59 6.39
N ALA A 69 -4.39 1.84 7.53
CA ALA A 69 -3.91 0.79 8.42
C ALA A 69 -5.04 -0.10 8.94
N SER A 70 -6.20 0.47 9.27
CA SER A 70 -7.38 -0.30 9.70
C SER A 70 -7.89 -1.22 8.59
N VAL A 71 -8.02 -0.73 7.37
CA VAL A 71 -8.46 -1.56 6.23
C VAL A 71 -7.44 -2.65 5.92
N LEU A 72 -6.13 -2.37 6.06
CA LEU A 72 -5.08 -3.37 5.87
C LEU A 72 -5.16 -4.51 6.90
N MET A 73 -5.51 -4.21 8.15
CA MET A 73 -5.71 -5.23 9.20
C MET A 73 -6.90 -6.17 8.93
N GLU A 74 -7.86 -5.76 8.09
CA GLU A 74 -8.98 -6.61 7.70
C GLU A 74 -8.64 -7.58 6.55
N VAL A 75 -7.58 -7.28 5.78
CA VAL A 75 -7.21 -8.05 4.57
C VAL A 75 -5.89 -8.78 4.68
N PHE A 76 -5.02 -8.44 5.65
CA PHE A 76 -3.79 -9.16 5.93
C PHE A 76 -3.90 -9.98 7.24
N PRO A 77 -3.33 -11.19 7.31
CA PRO A 77 -2.72 -11.95 6.20
C PRO A 77 -3.78 -12.44 5.20
N SER A 78 -3.37 -12.64 3.94
CA SER A 78 -4.25 -13.12 2.86
C SER A 78 -3.63 -14.30 2.11
N SER A 79 -4.46 -15.10 1.44
CA SER A 79 -3.96 -16.09 0.48
C SER A 79 -3.18 -15.40 -0.63
N GLU A 80 -2.19 -16.08 -1.23
CA GLU A 80 -1.35 -15.55 -2.32
C GLU A 80 -2.14 -14.82 -3.42
N ALA A 81 -3.21 -15.42 -3.95
CA ALA A 81 -4.04 -14.80 -4.99
C ALA A 81 -4.73 -13.50 -4.56
N GLU A 82 -4.99 -13.33 -3.26
CA GLU A 82 -5.61 -12.13 -2.70
C GLU A 82 -4.55 -11.11 -2.28
N PHE A 83 -3.37 -11.58 -1.84
CA PHE A 83 -2.23 -10.74 -1.58
C PHE A 83 -1.84 -9.92 -2.81
N GLU A 84 -1.71 -10.54 -3.99
CA GLU A 84 -1.37 -9.83 -5.22
C GLU A 84 -2.37 -8.70 -5.52
N LYS A 85 -3.68 -8.98 -5.45
CA LYS A 85 -4.73 -7.97 -5.71
C LYS A 85 -4.67 -6.79 -4.76
N VAL A 86 -4.50 -7.06 -3.46
CA VAL A 86 -4.36 -6.03 -2.44
C VAL A 86 -3.08 -5.23 -2.66
N ALA A 87 -1.96 -5.90 -2.89
CA ALA A 87 -0.65 -5.29 -3.09
C ALA A 87 -0.62 -4.39 -4.33
N TYR A 88 -1.15 -4.85 -5.46
CA TYR A 88 -1.24 -4.02 -6.67
C TYR A 88 -2.18 -2.84 -6.49
N SER A 89 -3.26 -2.98 -5.72
CA SER A 89 -4.14 -1.84 -5.40
C SER A 89 -3.39 -0.74 -4.65
N ILE A 90 -2.55 -1.11 -3.69
CA ILE A 90 -1.69 -0.17 -2.94
C ILE A 90 -0.69 0.50 -3.87
N ILE A 91 0.07 -0.30 -4.64
CA ILE A 91 1.12 0.18 -5.54
C ILE A 91 0.55 1.14 -6.59
N LEU A 92 -0.56 0.78 -7.23
CA LEU A 92 -1.23 1.66 -8.20
C LEU A 92 -1.74 2.94 -7.57
N GLY A 93 -2.19 2.89 -6.31
CA GLY A 93 -2.55 4.10 -5.56
C GLY A 93 -1.36 5.04 -5.38
N ILE A 94 -0.22 4.50 -4.91
CA ILE A 94 1.01 5.26 -4.71
C ILE A 94 1.48 5.90 -6.04
N MET A 95 1.49 5.13 -7.13
CA MET A 95 1.91 5.63 -8.44
C MET A 95 1.00 6.75 -8.97
N ALA A 96 -0.33 6.60 -8.84
CA ALA A 96 -1.30 7.57 -9.35
C ALA A 96 -1.31 8.92 -8.60
N GLY A 97 -0.62 9.04 -7.47
CA GLY A 97 -0.50 10.32 -6.75
C GLY A 97 0.64 11.21 -7.23
N GLY A 98 1.52 10.68 -8.08
CA GLY A 98 2.61 11.43 -8.71
C GLY A 98 2.27 12.06 -10.06
N GLU A 99 1.04 11.88 -10.53
CA GLU A 99 0.53 12.45 -11.79
C GLU A 99 -0.40 13.62 -11.45
N ASP A 100 0.04 14.84 -11.79
CA ASP A 100 -0.76 16.08 -11.84
C ASP A 100 -0.87 16.55 -13.29
#